data_AF-A0A4U9VLF2-F1
#
_entry.id   AF-A0A4U9VLF2-F1
#
_cell.length_a   1.000
_cell.length_b   1.000
_cell.length_c   1.000
_cell.angle_alpha   90.00
_cell.angle_beta   90.00
_cell.angle_gamma   90.00
#
_symmetry.space_group_name_H-M   'P 1'
#
loop_
_entity.id
_entity.type
_entity.pdbx_description
1 polymer ?
#
loop_
_entity_poly.entity_id
_entity_poly.type
_entity_poly.pdbx_seq_one_letter_code
_entity_poly.pdbx_strand_id
1 'polypeptide(L)'
;MKRVMMPAVYDIGNGVGIISTTDFFMPIVDDPFDFGRIAAANAISDVYAMGGKPIMAIAILGWPIAKLPAEVAQQVIDGGRYALPAGGDCIGWWPFY
;
A
#
# COMPACT_ATOMS: atom_id res chain seq x y z
N MET A 1 -7.81 -14.66 -0.29
CA MET A 1 -8.73 -14.04 0.68
C MET A 1 -8.44 -12.55 0.68
N LYS A 2 -9.35 -11.70 0.17
CA LYS A 2 -9.30 -10.24 0.33
C LYS A 2 -10.04 -9.94 1.64
N ARG A 3 -9.40 -9.30 2.63
CA ARG A 3 -10.12 -8.78 3.80
C ARG A 3 -10.39 -7.31 3.52
N VAL A 4 -11.65 -6.99 3.23
CA VAL A 4 -12.09 -5.62 3.02
C VAL A 4 -12.18 -4.94 4.38
N MET A 5 -11.33 -3.94 4.62
CA MET A 5 -11.45 -3.00 5.72
C MET A 5 -12.03 -1.71 5.14
N MET A 6 -13.06 -1.12 5.76
CA MET A 6 -13.57 0.17 5.30
C MET A 6 -12.60 1.29 5.71
N PRO A 7 -12.41 2.34 4.89
CA PRO A 7 -11.59 3.48 5.27
C PRO A 7 -12.16 4.16 6.52
N ALA A 8 -11.27 4.53 7.44
CA ALA A 8 -11.60 5.32 8.62
C ALA A 8 -11.29 6.80 8.35
N VAL A 9 -12.12 7.70 8.87
CA VAL A 9 -11.90 9.14 8.81
C VAL A 9 -11.85 9.69 10.24
N TYR A 10 -10.80 10.45 10.53
CA TYR A 10 -10.63 11.13 11.82
C TYR A 10 -10.57 12.65 11.60
N ASP A 11 -11.50 13.38 12.21
CA ASP A 11 -11.52 14.84 12.17
C ASP A 11 -10.40 15.40 13.06
N ILE A 12 -9.53 16.22 12.47
CA ILE A 12 -8.41 16.89 13.18
C ILE A 12 -8.71 18.38 13.45
N GLY A 13 -9.94 18.81 13.21
CA GLY A 13 -10.40 20.19 13.36
C GLY A 13 -10.20 21.02 12.10
N ASN A 14 -10.72 22.25 12.12
CA ASN A 14 -10.66 23.22 11.02
C ASN A 14 -11.24 22.70 9.68
N GLY A 15 -12.18 21.75 9.75
CA GLY A 15 -12.78 21.13 8.55
C GLY A 15 -11.84 20.18 7.81
N VAL A 16 -10.75 19.74 8.44
CA VAL A 16 -9.79 18.80 7.85
C VAL A 16 -9.94 17.43 8.51
N GLY A 17 -10.05 16.38 7.69
CA GLY A 17 -10.07 14.99 8.14
C GLY A 17 -8.88 14.20 7.61
N ILE A 18 -8.36 13.28 8.43
CA ILE A 18 -7.37 12.28 8.02
C ILE A 18 -8.08 11.00 7.66
N ILE A 19 -7.80 10.51 6.44
CA ILE A 19 -8.30 9.22 5.96
C ILE A 19 -7.21 8.18 6.17
N SER A 20 -7.57 7.05 6.78
CA SER A 20 -6.70 5.89 6.94
C SER A 20 -7.38 4.66 6.35
N THR A 21 -6.67 3.96 5.47
CA THR A 21 -7.13 2.71 4.86
C THR A 21 -5.97 1.73 4.78
N THR A 22 -6.31 0.44 4.78
CA THR A 22 -5.35 -0.65 4.64
C THR A 22 -6.02 -1.79 3.88
N ASP A 23 -5.34 -2.31 2.85
CA ASP A 23 -5.78 -3.48 2.11
C ASP A 23 -4.57 -4.39 1.84
N PHE A 24 -4.79 -5.69 1.91
CA PHE A 24 -3.78 -6.70 1.62
C PHE A 24 -4.42 -7.88 0.90
N PHE A 25 -3.71 -8.41 -0.10
CA PHE A 25 -4.16 -9.51 -0.94
C PHE A 25 -2.99 -10.46 -1.19
N MET A 26 -3.35 -11.68 -1.57
CA MET A 26 -2.41 -12.68 -2.06
C MET A 26 -1.99 -12.33 -3.50
N PRO A 27 -0.84 -12.82 -3.99
CA PRO A 27 -0.41 -12.64 -5.37
C PRO A 27 -1.54 -12.99 -6.36
N ILE A 28 -1.88 -12.02 -7.23
CA ILE A 28 -2.90 -12.17 -8.27
C ILE A 28 -2.24 -12.34 -9.66
N VAL A 29 -0.99 -11.91 -9.78
CA VAL A 29 -0.17 -11.96 -11.00
C VAL A 29 1.22 -12.51 -10.66
N ASP A 30 1.90 -13.04 -11.67
CA ASP A 30 3.22 -13.66 -11.51
C ASP A 30 4.36 -12.64 -11.41
N ASP A 31 4.22 -11.47 -12.05
CA ASP A 31 5.23 -10.42 -12.01
C ASP A 31 5.20 -9.68 -10.66
N PRO A 32 6.29 -9.70 -9.87
CA PRO A 32 6.31 -9.11 -8.53
C PRO A 32 6.12 -7.58 -8.56
N PHE A 33 6.65 -6.90 -9.57
CA PHE A 33 6.58 -5.45 -9.67
C PHE A 33 5.16 -4.99 -10.01
N ASP A 34 4.51 -5.62 -10.99
CA ASP A 34 3.11 -5.34 -11.32
C ASP A 34 2.18 -5.76 -10.20
N PHE A 35 2.48 -6.85 -9.49
CA PHE A 35 1.77 -7.19 -8.26
C PHE A 35 1.81 -6.03 -7.26
N GLY A 36 3.01 -5.49 -6.98
CA GLY A 36 3.19 -4.31 -6.12
C GLY A 36 2.42 -3.06 -6.60
N ARG A 37 2.37 -2.82 -7.91
CA ARG A 37 1.63 -1.68 -8.48
C ARG A 37 0.14 -1.81 -8.30
N ILE A 38 -0.42 -2.97 -8.66
CA ILE A 38 -1.85 -3.28 -8.52
C ILE A 38 -2.25 -3.20 -7.04
N ALA A 39 -1.36 -3.72 -6.18
CA ALA A 39 -1.50 -3.74 -4.75
C ALA A 39 -1.70 -2.34 -4.15
N ALA A 40 -0.74 -1.46 -4.42
CA ALA A 40 -0.77 -0.08 -3.95
C ALA A 40 -1.93 0.71 -4.58
N ALA A 41 -2.18 0.53 -5.88
CA ALA A 41 -3.30 1.20 -6.56
C ALA A 41 -4.65 0.87 -5.92
N ASN A 42 -4.88 -0.39 -5.57
CA ASN A 42 -6.10 -0.82 -4.88
C ASN A 42 -6.20 -0.18 -3.49
N ALA A 43 -5.14 -0.19 -2.68
CA ALA A 43 -5.15 0.42 -1.35
C ALA A 43 -5.38 1.94 -1.39
N ILE A 44 -4.79 2.64 -2.38
CA ILE A 44 -4.93 4.10 -2.53
C ILE A 44 -6.31 4.49 -3.08
N SER A 45 -6.96 3.60 -3.84
CA SER A 45 -8.25 3.90 -4.48
C SER A 45 -9.36 4.29 -3.50
N ASP A 46 -9.35 3.75 -2.27
CA ASP A 46 -10.30 4.12 -1.21
C ASP A 46 -10.15 5.58 -0.79
N VAL A 47 -8.93 6.11 -0.77
CA VAL A 47 -8.68 7.52 -0.43
C VAL A 47 -9.28 8.42 -1.50
N TYR A 48 -9.10 8.08 -2.77
CA TYR A 48 -9.71 8.81 -3.88
C TYR A 48 -11.24 8.68 -3.89
N ALA A 49 -11.77 7.50 -3.57
CA ALA A 49 -13.22 7.27 -3.48
C ALA A 49 -13.88 8.13 -2.39
N MET A 50 -13.14 8.45 -1.32
CA MET A 50 -13.56 9.36 -0.26
C MET A 50 -13.35 10.84 -0.60
N GLY A 51 -12.85 11.17 -1.79
CA GLY A 51 -12.52 12.54 -2.21
C GLY A 51 -11.24 13.09 -1.57
N GLY A 52 -10.45 12.23 -0.93
CA GLY A 52 -9.19 12.59 -0.30
C GLY A 52 -8.03 12.68 -1.28
N LYS A 53 -6.95 13.33 -0.83
CA LYS A 53 -5.66 13.30 -1.52
C LYS A 53 -4.71 12.39 -0.74
N PRO A 54 -4.17 11.31 -1.35
CA PRO A 54 -3.12 10.52 -0.70
C PRO A 54 -1.88 11.37 -0.48
N ILE A 55 -1.39 11.42 0.75
CA ILE A 55 -0.18 12.19 1.12
C ILE A 55 0.98 11.30 1.56
N MET A 56 0.70 10.08 2.02
CA MET A 56 1.69 9.11 2.45
C MET A 56 1.15 7.68 2.35
N ALA A 57 2.05 6.71 2.29
CA ALA A 57 1.74 5.29 2.40
C ALA A 57 2.77 4.56 3.26
N ILE A 58 2.35 3.45 3.88
CA ILE A 58 3.22 2.53 4.60
C ILE A 58 3.08 1.16 3.94
N ALA A 59 4.20 0.55 3.55
CA ALA A 59 4.16 -0.77 2.95
C ALA A 59 4.02 -1.86 4.02
N ILE A 60 3.04 -2.75 3.84
CA ILE A 60 2.84 -3.93 4.70
C ILE A 60 3.06 -5.16 3.83
N LEU A 61 4.04 -5.98 4.19
CA LEU A 61 4.38 -7.20 3.45
C LEU A 61 4.58 -8.38 4.41
N GLY A 62 3.78 -9.43 4.23
CA GLY A 62 4.07 -10.75 4.81
C GLY A 62 4.85 -11.58 3.82
N TRP A 63 6.11 -11.92 4.12
CA TRP A 63 7.00 -12.61 3.19
C TRP A 63 7.49 -13.96 3.72
N PRO A 64 7.35 -15.08 2.96
CA PRO A 64 7.84 -16.37 3.39
C PRO A 64 9.36 -16.49 3.13
N ILE A 65 10.17 -15.96 4.05
CA ILE A 65 11.65 -15.90 3.93
C ILE A 65 12.33 -17.26 3.65
N ALA A 66 11.72 -18.37 4.06
CA ALA A 66 12.25 -19.72 3.83
C ALA A 66 11.92 -20.28 2.42
N LYS A 67 11.06 -19.60 1.66
CA LYS A 67 10.56 -20.08 0.36
C LYS A 67 10.85 -19.13 -0.79
N LEU A 68 10.91 -17.83 -0.52
CA LEU A 68 11.10 -16.81 -1.54
C LEU A 68 12.26 -15.86 -1.20
N PRO A 69 13.11 -15.53 -2.20
CA PRO A 69 14.21 -14.60 -2.02
C PRO A 69 13.74 -13.18 -1.67
N ALA A 70 14.57 -12.43 -0.95
CA ALA A 70 14.27 -11.07 -0.52
C ALA A 70 14.23 -10.08 -1.69
N GLU A 71 14.96 -10.39 -2.77
CA GLU A 71 15.02 -9.59 -4.00
C GLU A 71 13.64 -9.51 -4.67
N VAL A 72 12.85 -10.58 -4.59
CA VAL A 72 11.48 -10.59 -5.11
C VAL A 72 10.57 -9.73 -4.24
N ALA A 73 10.75 -9.75 -2.91
CA ALA A 73 10.05 -8.83 -2.01
C ALA A 73 10.35 -7.37 -2.37
N GLN A 74 11.62 -7.06 -2.66
CA GLN A 74 12.03 -5.72 -3.07
C GLN A 74 11.32 -5.24 -4.35
N GLN A 75 11.19 -6.12 -5.35
CA GLN A 75 10.45 -5.81 -6.58
C GLN A 75 8.98 -5.46 -6.31
N VAL A 76 8.33 -6.18 -5.39
CA VAL A 76 6.94 -5.87 -4.96
C VAL A 76 6.88 -4.48 -4.32
N ILE A 77 7.82 -4.16 -3.44
CA ILE A 77 7.87 -2.85 -2.77
C ILE A 77 8.11 -1.72 -3.78
N ASP A 78 9.00 -1.93 -4.74
CA ASP A 78 9.31 -0.95 -5.78
C ASP A 78 8.12 -0.71 -6.72
N GLY A 79 7.38 -1.78 -7.05
CA GLY A 79 6.11 -1.66 -7.75
C GLY A 79 5.09 -0.83 -6.98
N GLY A 80 4.97 -1.08 -5.66
CA GLY A 80 4.08 -0.31 -4.80
C GLY A 80 4.46 1.18 -4.72
N ARG A 81 5.75 1.47 -4.62
CA ARG A 81 6.29 2.84 -4.65
C ARG A 81 6.00 3.54 -5.97
N TYR A 82 6.15 2.83 -7.09
CA TYR A 82 5.87 3.38 -8.42
C TYR A 82 4.41 3.80 -8.60
N ALA A 83 3.47 3.13 -7.94
CA ALA A 83 2.05 3.44 -8.02
C ALA A 83 1.62 4.64 -7.16
N LEU A 84 2.50 5.18 -6.31
CA LEU A 84 2.18 6.36 -5.51
C LEU A 84 2.05 7.61 -6.39
N PRO A 85 1.10 8.52 -6.09
CA PRO A 85 0.97 9.76 -6.83
C PRO A 85 2.18 10.68 -6.59
N ALA A 86 2.40 11.63 -7.50
CA ALA A 86 3.47 12.61 -7.37
C ALA A 86 3.36 13.38 -6.04
N GLY A 87 4.42 13.32 -5.23
CA GLY A 87 4.48 13.93 -3.90
C GLY A 87 3.91 13.06 -2.77
N GLY A 88 3.50 11.81 -3.04
CA GLY A 88 3.17 10.83 -2.02
C GLY A 88 4.42 10.03 -1.63
N ASP A 89 4.81 10.13 -0.35
CA ASP A 89 5.98 9.41 0.15
C ASP A 89 5.60 8.03 0.72
N CYS A 90 6.37 7.01 0.35
CA CYS A 90 6.32 5.71 1.02
C CYS A 90 7.19 5.80 2.29
N ILE A 91 6.57 6.08 3.43
CA ILE A 91 7.26 6.27 4.69
C ILE A 91 7.47 4.89 5.34
N GLY A 92 8.56 4.26 4.93
CA GLY A 92 9.06 3.05 5.56
C GLY A 92 8.55 1.74 4.95
N TRP A 93 9.50 0.82 4.81
CA TRP A 93 9.30 -0.62 4.86
C TRP A 93 10.52 -1.12 5.65
N TRP A 94 10.32 -1.49 6.92
CA TRP A 94 11.42 -1.96 7.76
C TRP A 94 11.94 -3.29 7.19
N PRO A 95 13.22 -3.40 6.83
CA PRO A 95 13.79 -4.71 6.58
C PRO A 95 13.95 -5.36 7.95
N PHE A 96 13.03 -6.26 8.31
CA PHE A 96 13.31 -7.21 9.38
C PHE A 96 14.41 -8.14 8.84
N TYR A 97 15.67 -7.78 9.11
CA TYR A 97 16.77 -8.73 9.23
C TYR A 97 16.77 -9.28 10.66
#